data_AF-A0A150NWY5-F1
#
_entry.id   AF-A0A150NWY5-F1
#
_cell.length_a   1.000
_cell.length_b   1.000
_cell.length_c   1.000
_cell.angle_alpha   90.00
_cell.angle_beta   90.00
_cell.angle_gamma   90.00
#
_symmetry.space_group_name_H-M   'P 1'
#
loop_
_entity.id
_entity.type
_entity.pdbx_description
1 polymer ?
#
loop_
_entity_poly.entity_id
_entity_poly.type
_entity_poly.pdbx_seq_one_letter_code
_entity_poly.pdbx_strand_id
1 'polypeptide(L)' 'MRLKQIDPNALTEKGIIKSYKVDSFEHNPMGGIIVYLYINDSSSYKVSVFLHKDSDGKLRNGGGSNPSLEKLKGDSN' A
#
# COMPACT_ATOMS: atom_id res chain seq x y z
N MET A 1 -7.98 6.58 -11.63
CA MET A 1 -7.54 6.15 -10.28
C MET A 1 -7.65 4.62 -10.22
N ARG A 2 -6.51 3.90 -10.20
CA ARG A 2 -6.45 2.45 -10.46
C ARG A 2 -7.20 1.59 -9.42
N LEU A 3 -7.28 2.01 -8.16
CA LEU A 3 -8.02 1.28 -7.11
C LEU A 3 -9.51 1.11 -7.43
N LYS A 4 -10.20 2.20 -7.79
CA LYS A 4 -11.63 2.17 -8.13
C LYS A 4 -11.96 1.39 -9.42
N GLN A 5 -10.95 1.12 -10.25
CA GLN A 5 -11.12 0.27 -11.43
C GLN A 5 -11.09 -1.22 -11.06
N ILE A 6 -10.40 -1.58 -9.99
CA ILE A 6 -10.26 -2.95 -9.50
C ILE A 6 -11.36 -3.28 -8.49
N ASP A 7 -11.63 -2.36 -7.57
CA ASP A 7 -12.74 -2.41 -6.61
C ASP A 7 -13.54 -1.10 -6.71
N PRO A 8 -14.71 -1.09 -7.37
CA PRO A 8 -15.54 0.11 -7.51
C PRO A 8 -15.95 0.74 -6.18
N ASN A 9 -15.98 -0.05 -5.10
CA ASN A 9 -16.31 0.40 -3.75
C ASN A 9 -15.06 0.73 -2.91
N ALA A 10 -13.87 0.77 -3.51
CA ALA A 10 -12.65 1.13 -2.81
C ALA A 10 -12.78 2.49 -2.09
N LEU A 11 -12.21 2.54 -0.89
CA LEU A 11 -12.26 3.68 0.04
C LEU A 11 -13.68 4.01 0.51
N THR A 12 -14.53 2.99 0.64
CA THR A 12 -15.86 3.05 1.24
C THR A 12 -16.05 1.86 2.17
N GLU A 13 -17.08 1.88 3.02
CA GLU A 13 -17.40 0.77 3.93
C GLU A 13 -17.67 -0.57 3.23
N LYS A 14 -18.10 -0.53 1.96
CA LYS A 14 -18.42 -1.69 1.13
C LYS A 14 -17.22 -2.25 0.36
N GLY A 15 -16.10 -1.52 0.34
CA GLY A 15 -14.88 -1.92 -0.35
C GLY A 15 -14.06 -2.93 0.45
N ILE A 16 -13.13 -3.59 -0.24
CA ILE A 16 -12.13 -4.47 0.40
C ILE A 16 -11.10 -3.59 1.15
N ILE A 17 -10.62 -2.55 0.47
CA ILE A 17 -9.82 -1.47 1.08
C ILE A 17 -10.78 -0.33 1.40
N LYS A 18 -11.12 -0.15 2.68
CA LYS A 18 -12.04 0.85 3.22
C LYS A 18 -11.33 2.14 3.60
N SER A 19 -10.16 2.03 4.22
CA SER A 19 -9.33 3.17 4.62
C SER A 19 -7.84 2.82 4.48
N TYR A 20 -6.99 3.85 4.43
CA TYR A 20 -5.56 3.70 4.60
C TYR A 20 -5.01 4.85 5.43
N LYS A 21 -3.90 4.60 6.13
CA LYS A 21 -3.14 5.61 6.85
C LYS A 21 -1.66 5.45 6.56
N VAL A 22 -0.98 6.57 6.27
CA VAL A 22 0.49 6.57 6.22
C VAL A 22 1.00 6.48 7.65
N ASP A 23 1.75 5.41 7.93
CA ASP A 23 2.39 5.18 9.22
C ASP A 23 3.74 5.90 9.27
N SER A 24 4.65 5.44 8.41
CA SER A 24 6.04 5.88 8.39
C SER A 24 6.60 5.77 6.98
N PHE A 25 7.77 6.36 6.77
CA PHE A 25 8.54 6.19 5.54
C PHE A 25 10.03 6.13 5.88
N GLU A 26 10.77 5.40 5.06
CA GLU A 26 12.23 5.30 5.18
C GLU A 26 12.90 5.52 3.83
N HIS A 27 14.12 6.03 3.86
CA HIS A 27 14.95 6.13 2.67
C HIS A 27 15.47 4.74 2.31
N ASN A 28 15.27 4.30 1.07
CA ASN A 28 15.88 3.08 0.59
C ASN A 28 17.35 3.36 0.25
N PRO A 29 18.34 2.65 0.83
CA PRO A 29 19.76 2.84 0.51
C PRO A 29 20.09 2.68 -0.98
N MET A 30 19.29 1.90 -1.72
CA MET A 30 19.42 1.75 -3.18
C MET A 30 18.79 2.91 -3.98
N GLY A 31 18.33 3.95 -3.31
CA GLY A 31 17.62 5.09 -3.88
C GLY A 31 16.11 4.98 -3.74
N GLY A 32 15.46 6.14 -3.55
CA GLY A 32 14.00 6.22 -3.38
C GLY A 32 13.53 6.18 -1.93
N ILE A 33 12.25 5.85 -1.73
CA ILE A 33 11.62 5.75 -0.41
C ILE A 33 10.73 4.51 -0.31
N ILE A 34 10.62 3.95 0.89
CA ILE A 34 9.65 2.91 1.24
C ILE A 34 8.60 3.58 2.09
N VAL A 35 7.33 3.47 1.71
CA VAL A 35 6.19 4.03 2.44
C VAL A 35 5.42 2.90 3.09
N TYR A 36 5.21 3.02 4.39
CA TYR A 36 4.45 2.07 5.17
C TYR A 36 3.02 2.57 5.40
N LEU A 37 2.05 1.73 5.03
CA LEU A 37 0.64 2.03 5.14
C LEU A 37 -0.05 1.04 6.07
N TYR A 38 -0.92 1.53 6.93
CA TYR A 38 -1.96 0.71 7.55
C TYR A 38 -3.20 0.69 6.67
N ILE A 39 -3.79 -0.48 6.49
CA ILE A 39 -5.02 -0.66 5.72
C ILE A 39 -6.16 -1.01 6.67
N ASN A 40 -7.33 -0.40 6.46
CA ASN A 40 -8.54 -0.61 7.25
C ASN A 40 -8.31 -0.39 8.76
N ASP A 41 -7.47 0.59 9.10
CA ASP A 41 -7.06 0.93 10.48
C ASP A 41 -6.47 -0.24 11.29
N SER A 42 -6.05 -1.30 10.60
CA SER A 42 -5.45 -2.47 11.22
C SER A 42 -3.93 -2.32 11.27
N SER A 43 -3.38 -2.33 12.48
CA SER A 43 -1.94 -2.34 12.72
C SER A 43 -1.25 -3.61 12.22
N SER A 44 -2.00 -4.68 11.97
CA SER A 44 -1.48 -5.95 11.44
C SER A 44 -1.31 -5.97 9.92
N TYR A 45 -1.93 -5.02 9.20
CA TYR A 45 -1.85 -4.94 7.74
C TYR A 45 -0.93 -3.79 7.33
N LYS A 46 0.37 -4.10 7.25
CA LYS A 46 1.38 -3.18 6.72
C LYS A 46 1.53 -3.41 5.21
N VAL A 47 1.33 -2.37 4.40
CA VAL A 47 1.68 -2.40 2.96
C VAL A 47 2.89 -1.49 2.77
N SER A 48 3.92 -2.00 2.10
CA SER A 48 5.15 -1.26 1.79
C SER A 48 5.20 -0.89 0.32
N VAL A 49 4.98 0.37 -0.01
CA VAL A 49 5.14 0.86 -1.39
C VAL A 49 6.58 1.33 -1.57
N PHE A 50 7.29 0.77 -2.54
CA PHE A 50 8.61 1.26 -2.92
C PHE A 50 8.43 2.37 -3.95
N LEU A 51 9.06 3.52 -3.78
CA LEU A 51 9.16 4.54 -4.80
C LEU A 51 10.64 4.68 -5.14
N HIS A 52 11.09 4.11 -6.25
CA HIS A 52 12.49 4.22 -6.65
C HIS A 52 12.73 5.54 -7.37
N LYS A 53 13.96 6.05 -7.27
CA LYS A 53 14.40 7.23 -8.01
C LYS A 53 15.12 6.76 -9.27
N ASP A 54 14.63 7.18 -10.42
CA ASP A 54 15.30 6.90 -11.69
C ASP A 54 16.46 7.86 -11.95
N SER A 55 17.21 7.57 -13.02
CA SER A 55 18.33 8.39 -13.49
C SER A 55 17.95 9.83 -13.84
N ASP A 56 16.68 10.10 -14.18
CA ASP A 56 16.14 11.45 -14.42
C ASP A 56 15.78 12.20 -13.12
N GLY A 57 16.03 11.58 -11.98
CA GLY A 57 15.76 12.12 -10.66
C GLY A 57 14.31 12.04 -10.21
N LYS A 58 13.39 11.51 -11.03
CA LYS A 58 11.97 11.38 -10.68
C LYS A 58 11.70 10.11 -9.89
N LEU A 59 10.72 10.18 -9.00
CA LEU A 59 10.22 9.01 -8.28
C LEU A 59 9.21 8.25 -9.14
N ARG A 60 9.39 6.93 -9.25
CA ARG A 60 8.46 6.02 -9.92
C ARG A 60 8.08 4.87 -8.99
N ASN A 61 6.89 4.30 -9.20
CA ASN A 61 6.35 3.28 -8.31
C ASN A 61 7.01 1.92 -8.55
N GLY A 62 7.49 1.30 -7.48
CA GLY A 62 7.82 -0.11 -7.35
C GLY A 62 6.82 -0.79 -6.40
N GLY A 63 6.33 -1.97 -6.76
CA GLY A 63 5.38 -2.71 -5.92
C GLY A 63 6.08 -3.51 -4.83
N GLY A 64 5.47 -3.57 -3.64
CA GLY A 64 5.85 -4.45 -2.54
C GLY A 64 4.70 -4.58 -1.53
N SER A 65 4.66 -5.67 -0.77
CA SER A 65 3.70 -5.85 0.33
C SER A 65 4.28 -6.81 1.36
N ASN A 66 4.11 -6.52 2.65
CA ASN A 66 4.51 -7.41 3.73
C ASN A 66 3.66 -7.14 5.00
N PRO A 67 2.74 -8.03 5.43
CA PRO A 67 2.52 -9.43 5.02
C PRO A 67 1.74 -9.61 3.71
N SER A 68 1.52 -10.86 3.30
CA SER A 68 0.75 -11.24 2.10
C SER A 68 -0.64 -10.59 2.11
N LEU A 69 -0.99 -9.90 1.02
CA LEU A 69 -2.30 -9.27 0.79
C LEU A 69 -3.47 -10.27 0.77
N GLU A 70 -3.18 -11.56 0.76
CA GLU A 70 -4.18 -12.64 0.81
C GLU A 70 -5.11 -12.56 2.03
N LYS A 71 -4.62 -12.01 3.15
CA LYS A 71 -5.42 -11.81 4.38
C LYS A 71 -6.44 -10.66 4.28
N LEU A 72 -6.33 -9.79 3.28
CA LEU A 72 -7.23 -8.64 3.10
C LEU A 72 -8.63 -9.06 2.61
N LYS A 73 -8.78 -10.29 2.09
CA LYS A 73 -10.06 -10.86 1.67
C LYS A 73 -10.93 -11.39 2.82
N GLY A 74 -10.49 -11.19 4.07
CA GLY A 74 -11.18 -11.65 5.26
C GLY A 74 -10.62 -12.99 5.74
N ASP A 75 -10.40 -13.08 7.05
CA ASP A 75 -10.48 -14.34 7.75
C ASP A 75 -11.86 -14.92 7.43
N SER A 76 -11.91 -15.86 6.50
CA SER A 76 -13.04 -16.76 6.38
C SER A 76 -13.12 -17.52 7.70
N ASN A 77 -14.15 -17.23 8.50
CA ASN A 77 -14.63 -18.18 9.51
C ASN A 77 -14.92 -19.53 8.85
#